data_AF-A0A4U0RUQ6-F1
#
_entry.id   AF-A0A4U0RUQ6-F1
#
_cell.length_a   1.000
_cell.length_b   1.000
_cell.length_c   1.000
_cell.angle_alpha   90.00
_cell.angle_beta   90.00
_cell.angle_gamma   90.00
#
_symmetry.space_group_name_H-M   'P 1'
#
loop_
_entity.id
_entity.type
_entity.pdbx_description
1 polymer ?
#
loop_
_entity_poly.entity_id
_entity_poly.type
_entity_poly.pdbx_seq_one_letter_code
_entity_poly.pdbx_strand_id
1 'polypeptide(L)'
;MFLTISTIGTSERPATDLGFLLHKHPDKAQAFSTSHGTAHVLYPEASAERCTAALLLEVDPVALVRRSKGKGRGGTPDAALAQYVNDRPYAASSLLAVALSGVFSSAMKGQCNARPELPGQQLPLRIEVPALPARGGADLVRKLFEPLGWAVTAEPVALDEQFPQWGDSRYVRLVLEGGLRLSDALRHLYVLLPVLDDAKHYWVSPEEVDKLLRAGEGWLADHPEQKLITSRYLSRRWGLARQAMERLELLRLAESDDTQIEEIDNAVDETIDTDEKPVPLAVQRRDAIIDALRGAGASRVLDLGCGQGQLVQALLKDVRFTEIVGVDVSMRALTVASRRLRLEQMGERQAERVKLFQGSLTYTDKRLVGYDAAVLSEVIEHLDLPRLPAMEYAVFGSARPGTVLVTTPNVEYNVRWETLPAGHVRHGDHRFEWTREEFREWTSGVAERHGYTVEFVPVGPDDPEVGPPTQMAVFNKNAKEERAA
;
A
#
# COMPACT_ATOMS: atom_id res chain seq x y z
N MET A 1 16.23 18.57 -6.65
CA MET A 1 15.47 18.63 -7.92
C MET A 1 14.50 19.81 -7.93
N PHE A 2 13.95 20.22 -9.07
CA PHE A 2 12.92 21.27 -9.12
C PHE A 2 11.91 21.08 -10.25
N LEU A 3 10.81 21.84 -10.17
CA LEU A 3 9.93 22.13 -11.29
C LEU A 3 9.65 23.64 -11.33
N THR A 4 9.24 24.14 -12.49
CA THR A 4 8.75 25.52 -12.65
C THR A 4 7.30 25.51 -13.12
N ILE A 5 6.55 26.53 -12.71
CA ILE A 5 5.18 26.80 -13.14
C ILE A 5 5.17 28.24 -13.63
N SER A 6 4.92 28.42 -14.91
CA SER A 6 4.90 29.73 -15.56
C SER A 6 3.51 30.02 -16.10
N THR A 7 3.15 31.29 -16.15
CA THR A 7 2.00 31.77 -16.91
C THR A 7 2.30 33.11 -17.55
N ILE A 8 1.52 33.45 -18.56
CA ILE A 8 1.56 34.74 -19.23
C ILE A 8 0.33 35.56 -18.87
N GLY A 9 0.50 36.86 -18.72
CA GLY A 9 -0.53 37.79 -18.29
C GLY A 9 -1.12 38.59 -19.44
N THR A 10 -2.27 39.19 -19.16
CA THR A 10 -2.90 40.21 -19.99
C THR A 10 -3.09 41.48 -19.16
N SER A 11 -3.49 42.57 -19.80
CA SER A 11 -3.78 43.84 -19.12
C SER A 11 -4.84 43.72 -18.01
N GLU A 12 -5.78 42.79 -18.15
CA GLU A 12 -6.86 42.54 -17.18
C GLU A 12 -6.49 41.47 -16.14
N ARG A 13 -5.50 40.62 -16.44
CA ARG A 13 -5.09 39.47 -15.63
C ARG A 13 -3.56 39.39 -15.61
N PRO A 14 -2.90 40.16 -14.73
CA PRO A 14 -1.44 40.20 -14.69
C PRO A 14 -0.90 38.82 -14.26
N ALA A 15 0.22 38.39 -14.86
CA ALA A 15 0.80 37.07 -14.57
C ALA A 15 1.19 36.91 -13.09
N THR A 16 1.48 38.01 -12.39
CA THR A 16 1.78 38.04 -10.95
C THR A 16 0.63 37.52 -10.08
N ASP A 17 -0.60 37.43 -10.61
CA ASP A 17 -1.73 36.77 -9.94
C ASP A 17 -1.43 35.28 -9.59
N LEU A 18 -0.47 34.66 -10.29
CA LEU A 18 0.08 33.36 -9.92
C LEU A 18 0.59 33.30 -8.47
N GLY A 19 1.11 34.41 -7.94
CA GLY A 19 1.54 34.51 -6.53
C GLY A 19 0.39 34.35 -5.54
N PHE A 20 -0.75 34.98 -5.82
CA PHE A 20 -1.96 34.82 -5.00
C PHE A 20 -2.50 33.40 -5.08
N LEU A 21 -2.57 32.83 -6.29
CA LEU A 21 -3.06 31.48 -6.51
C LEU A 21 -2.19 30.41 -5.82
N LEU A 22 -0.86 30.57 -5.81
CA LEU A 22 0.06 29.67 -5.10
C LEU A 22 0.19 29.96 -3.59
N HIS A 23 -0.39 31.07 -3.12
CA HIS A 23 -0.20 31.59 -1.77
C HIS A 23 1.27 31.80 -1.42
N LYS A 24 2.05 32.31 -2.38
CA LYS A 24 3.47 32.62 -2.24
C LYS A 24 3.74 33.97 -2.86
N HIS A 25 4.27 34.88 -2.06
CA HIS A 25 4.54 36.23 -2.52
C HIS A 25 5.78 36.23 -3.43
N PRO A 26 5.74 36.83 -4.65
CA PRO A 26 6.87 36.82 -5.58
C PRO A 26 8.18 37.35 -4.99
N ASP A 27 8.11 38.44 -4.22
CA ASP A 27 9.30 39.04 -3.57
C ASP A 27 9.84 38.29 -2.36
N LYS A 28 9.28 37.11 -2.02
CA LYS A 28 9.70 36.32 -0.85
C LYS A 28 10.12 34.93 -1.28
N ALA A 29 11.42 34.67 -1.24
CA ALA A 29 11.92 33.30 -1.21
C ALA A 29 11.54 32.66 0.14
N GLN A 30 10.88 31.50 0.09
CA GLN A 30 10.36 30.81 1.27
C GLN A 30 10.87 29.38 1.33
N ALA A 31 11.20 28.91 2.53
CA ALA A 31 11.68 27.56 2.78
C ALA A 31 10.71 26.82 3.71
N PHE A 32 10.44 25.56 3.39
CA PHE A 32 9.51 24.68 4.11
C PHE A 32 10.20 23.38 4.47
N SER A 33 10.12 22.98 5.75
CA SER A 33 10.63 21.68 6.17
C SER A 33 9.74 20.57 5.65
N THR A 34 10.33 19.54 5.05
CA THR A 34 9.64 18.33 4.58
C THR A 34 10.22 17.09 5.24
N SER A 35 9.55 15.95 5.08
CA SER A 35 10.02 14.67 5.59
C SER A 35 11.34 14.20 4.98
N HIS A 36 11.80 14.76 3.87
CA HIS A 36 12.99 14.29 3.14
C HIS A 36 13.99 15.41 2.82
N GLY A 37 13.81 16.61 3.38
CA GLY A 37 14.68 17.76 3.13
C GLY A 37 13.93 19.08 3.22
N THR A 38 14.39 20.09 2.49
CA THR A 38 13.82 21.45 2.48
C THR A 38 13.25 21.77 1.12
N ALA A 39 11.98 22.19 1.07
CA ALA A 39 11.35 22.68 -0.14
C ALA A 39 11.42 24.21 -0.17
N HIS A 40 11.99 24.76 -1.24
CA HIS A 40 12.11 26.19 -1.46
C HIS A 40 11.14 26.63 -2.55
N VAL A 41 10.44 27.74 -2.30
CA VAL A 41 9.67 28.44 -3.33
C VAL A 41 10.31 29.80 -3.59
N LEU A 42 10.58 30.08 -4.85
CA LEU A 42 11.09 31.37 -5.32
C LEU A 42 10.52 31.71 -6.69
N TYR A 43 10.58 32.98 -7.05
CA TYR A 43 10.09 33.49 -8.33
C TYR A 43 11.28 34.02 -9.13
N PRO A 44 11.87 33.21 -10.04
CA PRO A 44 12.93 33.70 -10.92
C PRO A 44 12.47 34.84 -11.85
N GLU A 45 11.17 34.95 -12.12
CA GLU A 45 10.58 35.99 -12.95
C GLU A 45 9.18 36.33 -12.42
N ALA A 46 8.89 37.62 -12.24
CA ALA A 46 7.58 38.11 -11.80
C ALA A 46 7.31 39.51 -12.38
N SER A 47 6.76 39.55 -13.58
CA SER A 47 6.24 40.76 -14.24
C SER A 47 4.75 40.62 -14.53
N ALA A 48 4.11 41.71 -14.98
CA ALA A 48 2.70 41.66 -15.38
C ALA A 48 2.48 40.76 -16.62
N GLU A 49 3.49 40.65 -17.50
CA GLU A 49 3.46 39.88 -18.74
C GLU A 49 3.81 38.41 -18.52
N ARG A 50 4.73 38.10 -17.60
CA ARG A 50 5.16 36.73 -17.32
C ARG A 50 5.52 36.55 -15.85
N CYS A 51 5.06 35.45 -15.26
CA CYS A 51 5.38 35.08 -13.91
C CYS A 51 5.73 33.60 -13.85
N THR A 52 6.87 33.29 -13.24
CA THR A 52 7.41 31.95 -13.10
C THR A 52 7.69 31.68 -11.64
N ALA A 53 7.01 30.69 -11.06
CA ALA A 53 7.32 30.14 -9.75
C ALA A 53 8.18 28.88 -9.91
N ALA A 54 9.18 28.70 -9.04
CA ALA A 54 9.97 27.48 -8.96
C ALA A 54 9.78 26.81 -7.60
N LEU A 55 9.53 25.50 -7.62
CA LEU A 55 9.56 24.64 -6.44
C LEU A 55 10.83 23.79 -6.50
N LEU A 56 11.80 24.12 -5.64
CA LEU A 56 13.08 23.42 -5.53
C LEU A 56 13.07 22.54 -4.28
N LEU A 57 13.14 21.23 -4.43
CA LEU A 57 13.36 20.31 -3.31
C LEU A 57 14.85 20.00 -3.16
N GLU A 58 15.39 20.44 -2.04
CA GLU A 58 16.71 20.08 -1.55
C GLU A 58 16.57 18.86 -0.64
N VAL A 59 16.97 17.69 -1.14
CA VAL A 59 16.90 16.42 -0.39
C VAL A 59 18.19 16.25 0.39
N ASP A 60 18.09 15.86 1.66
CA ASP A 60 19.26 15.44 2.46
C ASP A 60 19.52 13.93 2.22
N PRO A 61 20.55 13.57 1.43
CA PRO A 61 20.84 12.17 1.12
C PRO A 61 21.24 11.38 2.38
N VAL A 62 21.89 12.02 3.36
CA VAL A 62 22.32 11.37 4.60
C VAL A 62 21.14 11.08 5.50
N ALA A 63 20.20 12.01 5.64
CA ALA A 63 18.95 11.78 6.36
C ALA A 63 18.09 10.69 5.70
N LEU A 64 18.05 10.66 4.36
CA LEU A 64 17.35 9.63 3.59
C LEU A 64 17.90 8.23 3.90
N VAL A 65 19.23 8.07 3.96
CA VAL A 65 19.88 6.80 4.33
C VAL A 65 19.72 6.47 5.81
N ARG A 66 19.91 7.43 6.73
CA ARG A 66 19.79 7.21 8.18
C ARG A 66 18.38 6.76 8.58
N ARG A 67 17.33 7.30 7.95
CA ARG A 67 15.95 6.83 8.14
C ARG A 67 15.68 5.48 7.50
N SER A 68 16.48 5.07 6.50
CA SER A 68 16.48 3.72 5.93
C SER A 68 17.24 2.70 6.79
N LYS A 69 18.19 3.11 7.65
CA LYS A 69 19.04 2.23 8.48
C LYS A 69 18.30 1.45 9.59
N GLY A 70 16.99 1.67 9.78
CA GLY A 70 16.13 0.77 10.55
C GLY A 70 15.73 -0.51 9.79
N LYS A 71 16.24 -0.72 8.57
CA LYS A 71 15.87 -1.83 7.67
C LYS A 71 17.11 -2.59 7.20
N GLY A 72 17.19 -3.88 7.57
CA GLY A 72 17.94 -4.94 6.88
C GLY A 72 19.43 -4.72 6.59
N ARG A 73 20.30 -5.30 7.43
CA ARG A 73 21.65 -5.72 7.00
C ARG A 73 21.51 -6.92 6.08
N GLY A 74 21.82 -6.77 4.79
CA GLY A 74 21.84 -7.89 3.84
C GLY A 74 21.73 -7.42 2.39
N GLY A 75 22.74 -6.70 1.90
CA GLY A 75 22.87 -6.35 0.49
C GLY A 75 24.34 -6.42 0.10
N THR A 76 24.62 -6.74 -1.16
CA THR A 76 25.97 -6.72 -1.75
C THR A 76 26.64 -5.34 -1.56
N PRO A 77 27.97 -5.23 -1.64
CA PRO A 77 28.68 -3.95 -1.51
C PRO A 77 28.10 -2.83 -2.41
N ASP A 78 27.64 -3.20 -3.62
CA ASP A 78 26.97 -2.28 -4.56
C ASP A 78 25.63 -1.75 -4.04
N ALA A 79 24.84 -2.57 -3.33
CA ALA A 79 23.58 -2.15 -2.72
C ALA A 79 23.80 -1.20 -1.52
N ALA A 80 24.96 -1.31 -0.84
CA ALA A 80 25.36 -0.37 0.20
C ALA A 80 25.86 0.96 -0.40
N LEU A 81 26.56 0.93 -1.54
CA LEU A 81 27.02 2.13 -2.25
C LEU A 81 25.84 2.91 -2.88
N ALA A 82 24.88 2.20 -3.47
CA ALA A 82 23.66 2.77 -4.06
C ALA A 82 22.76 3.51 -3.05
N GLN A 83 22.96 3.29 -1.74
CA GLN A 83 22.28 4.07 -0.71
C GLN A 83 22.87 5.48 -0.57
N TYR A 84 24.19 5.64 -0.74
CA TYR A 84 24.87 6.93 -0.60
C TYR A 84 25.01 7.67 -1.94
N VAL A 85 25.16 6.95 -3.05
CA VAL A 85 25.21 7.50 -4.40
C VAL A 85 23.97 7.02 -5.15
N ASN A 86 22.95 7.87 -5.22
CA ASN A 86 21.77 7.65 -6.03
C ASN A 86 21.24 8.96 -6.58
N ASP A 87 20.36 8.82 -7.55
CA ASP A 87 19.72 9.91 -8.29
C ASP A 87 18.55 10.57 -7.55
N ARG A 88 18.12 10.04 -6.40
CA ARG A 88 16.92 10.51 -5.68
C ARG A 88 16.95 12.00 -5.30
N PRO A 89 18.09 12.61 -4.92
CA PRO A 89 18.14 14.05 -4.66
C PRO A 89 17.95 14.92 -5.91
N TYR A 90 18.16 14.35 -7.09
CA TYR A 90 18.28 15.06 -8.35
C TYR A 90 17.09 14.82 -9.30
N ALA A 91 16.37 13.71 -9.13
CA ALA A 91 15.20 13.33 -9.91
C ALA A 91 13.88 13.88 -9.35
N ALA A 92 13.01 14.41 -10.21
CA ALA A 92 11.65 14.85 -9.90
C ALA A 92 10.69 13.67 -9.66
N SER A 93 10.95 12.96 -8.57
CA SER A 93 10.31 11.71 -8.14
C SER A 93 9.05 11.96 -7.28
N SER A 94 8.52 10.88 -6.71
CA SER A 94 7.45 10.92 -5.69
C SER A 94 7.71 11.87 -4.51
N LEU A 95 8.97 12.16 -4.20
CA LEU A 95 9.36 13.14 -3.19
C LEU A 95 8.95 14.58 -3.56
N LEU A 96 9.03 14.94 -4.86
CA LEU A 96 8.61 16.26 -5.34
C LEU A 96 7.10 16.41 -5.25
N ALA A 97 6.34 15.35 -5.54
CA ALA A 97 4.88 15.35 -5.39
C ALA A 97 4.44 15.59 -3.94
N VAL A 98 5.14 15.01 -2.96
CA VAL A 98 4.89 15.24 -1.53
C VAL A 98 5.22 16.69 -1.13
N ALA A 99 6.32 17.25 -1.65
CA ALA A 99 6.66 18.65 -1.41
C ALA A 99 5.59 19.58 -2.02
N LEU A 100 5.14 19.29 -3.25
CA LEU A 100 4.10 20.04 -3.94
C LEU A 100 2.79 20.06 -3.12
N SER A 101 2.33 18.92 -2.62
CA SER A 101 1.08 18.86 -1.85
C SER A 101 1.17 19.54 -0.49
N GLY A 102 2.34 19.54 0.15
CA GLY A 102 2.56 20.28 1.39
C GLY A 102 2.60 21.80 1.17
N VAL A 103 3.40 22.25 0.20
CA VAL A 103 3.71 23.67 -0.02
C VAL A 103 2.57 24.42 -0.72
N PHE A 104 1.87 23.75 -1.64
CA PHE A 104 0.78 24.33 -2.45
C PHE A 104 -0.61 23.75 -2.09
N SER A 105 -0.79 23.30 -0.84
CA SER A 105 -2.03 22.66 -0.38
C SER A 105 -3.30 23.49 -0.63
N SER A 106 -3.27 24.81 -0.37
CA SER A 106 -4.43 25.70 -0.62
C SER A 106 -4.73 25.86 -2.10
N ALA A 107 -3.68 25.97 -2.93
CA ALA A 107 -3.81 26.09 -4.38
C ALA A 107 -4.41 24.82 -5.00
N MET A 108 -3.99 23.64 -4.53
CA MET A 108 -4.55 22.36 -4.95
C MET A 108 -6.04 22.21 -4.62
N LYS A 109 -6.51 22.85 -3.54
CA LYS A 109 -7.93 22.90 -3.16
C LYS A 109 -8.73 23.94 -3.93
N GLY A 110 -8.10 24.71 -4.82
CA GLY A 110 -8.75 25.81 -5.54
C GLY A 110 -9.18 26.96 -4.63
N GLN A 111 -8.50 27.18 -3.51
CA GLN A 111 -8.86 28.22 -2.54
C GLN A 111 -7.94 29.43 -2.70
N CYS A 112 -8.50 30.65 -2.71
CA CYS A 112 -7.74 31.90 -2.67
C CYS A 112 -8.54 33.01 -1.99
N ASN A 113 -8.30 33.28 -0.71
CA ASN A 113 -9.07 34.29 0.02
C ASN A 113 -8.75 35.72 -0.41
N ALA A 114 -7.51 35.98 -0.82
CA ALA A 114 -7.08 37.32 -1.23
C ALA A 114 -7.70 37.75 -2.56
N ARG A 115 -7.97 36.80 -3.45
CA ARG A 115 -8.53 37.00 -4.80
C ARG A 115 -9.44 35.81 -5.17
N PRO A 116 -10.66 35.74 -4.60
CA PRO A 116 -11.57 34.60 -4.74
C PRO A 116 -12.03 34.31 -6.17
N GLU A 117 -11.92 35.28 -7.07
CA GLU A 117 -12.32 35.18 -8.47
C GLU A 117 -11.31 34.43 -9.35
N LEU A 118 -10.07 34.23 -8.88
CA LEU A 118 -8.99 33.64 -9.67
C LEU A 118 -9.02 32.11 -9.80
N PRO A 119 -9.29 31.30 -8.74
CA PRO A 119 -9.10 29.85 -8.80
C PRO A 119 -9.92 29.12 -9.87
N GLY A 120 -11.11 29.64 -10.21
CA GLY A 120 -11.97 29.04 -11.22
C GLY A 120 -11.53 29.31 -12.67
N GLN A 121 -10.55 30.19 -12.88
CA GLN A 121 -10.12 30.62 -14.20
C GLN A 121 -9.09 29.66 -14.80
N GLN A 122 -9.21 29.40 -16.10
CA GLN A 122 -8.15 28.73 -16.86
C GLN A 122 -7.03 29.72 -17.17
N LEU A 123 -5.80 29.28 -16.94
CA LEU A 123 -4.59 30.03 -17.21
C LEU A 123 -3.79 29.35 -18.32
N PRO A 124 -3.11 30.10 -19.20
CA PRO A 124 -2.09 29.54 -20.06
C PRO A 124 -0.89 29.15 -19.20
N LEU A 125 -0.85 27.88 -18.79
CA LEU A 125 0.18 27.33 -17.92
C LEU A 125 1.28 26.67 -18.75
N ARG A 126 2.52 26.90 -18.33
CA ARG A 126 3.68 26.17 -18.81
C ARG A 126 4.47 25.60 -17.63
N ILE A 127 4.61 24.28 -17.58
CA ILE A 127 5.28 23.57 -16.49
C ILE A 127 6.52 22.87 -17.04
N GLU A 128 7.66 23.06 -16.37
CA GLU A 128 8.89 22.36 -16.74
C GLU A 128 9.40 21.48 -15.62
N VAL A 129 9.79 20.27 -15.98
CA VAL A 129 10.45 19.31 -15.09
C VAL A 129 11.72 18.81 -15.78
N PRO A 130 12.90 19.35 -15.45
CA PRO A 130 14.13 19.07 -16.19
C PRO A 130 14.61 17.62 -16.13
N ALA A 131 14.32 16.90 -15.04
CA ALA A 131 14.78 15.54 -14.80
C ALA A 131 13.65 14.69 -14.20
N LEU A 132 12.72 14.25 -15.05
CA LEU A 132 11.60 13.40 -14.67
C LEU A 132 11.95 11.92 -14.90
N PRO A 133 12.00 11.07 -13.86
CA PRO A 133 12.07 9.62 -14.09
C PRO A 133 10.81 9.15 -14.81
N ALA A 134 10.97 8.52 -15.96
CA ALA A 134 9.87 8.03 -16.79
C ALA A 134 10.05 6.55 -17.09
N ARG A 135 9.67 5.68 -16.15
CA ARG A 135 9.67 4.22 -16.37
C ARG A 135 8.56 3.82 -17.34
N GLY A 136 8.88 3.84 -18.62
CA GLY A 136 7.93 3.75 -19.73
C GLY A 136 8.23 4.75 -20.86
N GLY A 137 9.26 5.58 -20.70
CA GLY A 137 9.75 6.49 -21.73
C GLY A 137 8.84 7.69 -21.97
N ALA A 138 9.20 8.49 -22.98
CA ALA A 138 8.46 9.67 -23.40
C ALA A 138 7.01 9.35 -23.82
N ASP A 139 6.78 8.17 -24.42
CA ASP A 139 5.44 7.77 -24.87
C ASP A 139 4.47 7.58 -23.71
N LEU A 140 4.93 7.04 -22.57
CA LEU A 140 4.09 6.96 -21.38
C LEU A 140 3.74 8.35 -20.84
N VAL A 141 4.69 9.29 -20.88
CA VAL A 141 4.44 10.67 -20.44
C VAL A 141 3.35 11.32 -21.28
N ARG A 142 3.41 11.16 -22.62
CA ARG A 142 2.36 11.62 -23.53
C ARG A 142 1.00 11.02 -23.20
N LYS A 143 0.93 9.68 -23.08
CA LYS A 143 -0.32 8.96 -22.74
C LYS A 143 -0.96 9.40 -21.42
N LEU A 144 -0.17 9.89 -20.46
CA LEU A 144 -0.65 10.33 -19.15
C LEU A 144 -1.08 11.79 -19.11
N PHE A 145 -0.47 12.67 -19.92
CA PHE A 145 -0.74 14.11 -19.85
C PHE A 145 -1.56 14.65 -21.03
N GLU A 146 -1.43 14.11 -22.23
CA GLU A 146 -2.19 14.59 -23.40
C GLU A 146 -3.72 14.48 -23.22
N PRO A 147 -4.29 13.38 -22.66
CA PRO A 147 -5.73 13.29 -22.42
C PRO A 147 -6.28 14.34 -21.44
N LEU A 148 -5.40 14.97 -20.66
CA LEU A 148 -5.75 16.01 -19.68
C LEU A 148 -5.70 17.42 -20.28
N GLY A 149 -5.51 17.56 -21.60
CA GLY A 149 -5.47 18.84 -22.29
C GLY A 149 -4.10 19.51 -22.30
N TRP A 150 -3.02 18.77 -22.04
CA TRP A 150 -1.65 19.26 -22.17
C TRP A 150 -1.09 19.01 -23.57
N ALA A 151 -0.42 20.01 -24.13
CA ALA A 151 0.61 19.80 -25.13
C ALA A 151 1.89 19.33 -24.42
N VAL A 152 2.39 18.15 -24.79
CA VAL A 152 3.48 17.46 -24.09
C VAL A 152 4.74 17.42 -24.94
N THR A 153 5.82 17.99 -24.43
CA THR A 153 7.17 17.75 -24.94
C THR A 153 7.95 16.94 -23.91
N ALA A 154 8.35 15.72 -24.29
CA ALA A 154 9.12 14.81 -23.44
C ALA A 154 10.34 14.31 -24.22
N GLU A 155 11.50 14.88 -23.90
CA GLU A 155 12.77 14.57 -24.56
C GLU A 155 13.62 13.67 -23.66
N PRO A 156 14.07 12.49 -24.12
CA PRO A 156 15.02 11.67 -23.38
C PRO A 156 16.29 12.45 -23.04
N VAL A 157 16.79 12.29 -21.82
CA VAL A 157 18.08 12.87 -21.39
C VAL A 157 19.17 11.83 -21.63
N ALA A 158 20.20 12.18 -22.40
CA ALA A 158 21.36 11.31 -22.62
C ALA A 158 21.99 10.88 -21.27
N LEU A 159 22.45 9.63 -21.18
CA LEU A 159 23.07 9.13 -19.96
C LEU A 159 24.40 9.84 -19.68
N ASP A 160 25.15 10.12 -20.74
CA ASP A 160 26.34 10.96 -20.71
C ASP A 160 26.57 11.56 -22.11
N GLU A 161 26.67 12.88 -22.21
CA GLU A 161 26.88 13.59 -23.49
C GLU A 161 28.25 13.28 -24.11
N GLN A 162 29.25 12.90 -23.31
CA GLN A 162 30.59 12.53 -23.79
C GLN A 162 30.67 11.07 -24.26
N PHE A 163 29.70 10.23 -23.88
CA PHE A 163 29.64 8.82 -24.26
C PHE A 163 28.27 8.46 -24.88
N PRO A 164 27.94 8.97 -26.09
CA PRO A 164 26.64 8.75 -26.73
C PRO A 164 26.26 7.26 -26.91
N GLN A 165 27.26 6.38 -27.01
CA GLN A 165 27.06 4.93 -27.12
C GLN A 165 26.39 4.29 -25.89
N TRP A 166 26.35 4.99 -24.74
CA TRP A 166 25.61 4.53 -23.56
C TRP A 166 24.10 4.75 -23.69
N GLY A 167 23.67 5.51 -24.68
CA GLY A 167 22.27 5.78 -24.98
C GLY A 167 21.61 6.74 -23.99
N ASP A 168 20.28 6.75 -24.03
CA ASP A 168 19.47 7.62 -23.19
C ASP A 168 19.35 7.08 -21.76
N SER A 169 19.30 7.99 -20.80
CA SER A 169 18.93 7.68 -19.43
C SER A 169 17.44 7.37 -19.31
N ARG A 170 17.03 6.91 -18.13
CA ARG A 170 15.60 6.73 -17.79
C ARG A 170 14.85 8.05 -17.54
N TYR A 171 15.53 9.19 -17.67
CA TYR A 171 14.98 10.51 -17.41
C TYR A 171 14.54 11.18 -18.70
N VAL A 172 13.48 11.97 -18.59
CA VAL A 172 13.06 12.88 -19.65
C VAL A 172 13.07 14.32 -19.13
N ARG A 173 13.36 15.25 -20.04
CA ARG A 173 13.03 16.67 -19.87
C ARG A 173 11.58 16.84 -20.31
N LEU A 174 10.73 17.24 -19.36
CA LEU A 174 9.30 17.43 -19.59
C LEU A 174 8.97 18.92 -19.66
N VAL A 175 8.22 19.31 -20.69
CA VAL A 175 7.49 20.57 -20.78
C VAL A 175 6.02 20.26 -21.05
N LEU A 176 5.13 20.85 -20.23
CA LEU A 176 3.69 20.78 -20.39
C LEU A 176 3.15 22.19 -20.64
N GLU A 177 2.34 22.35 -21.69
CA GLU A 177 1.69 23.62 -22.04
C GLU A 177 0.19 23.43 -22.21
N GLY A 178 -0.64 24.27 -21.59
CA GLY A 178 -2.08 24.12 -21.68
C GLY A 178 -2.88 25.20 -20.95
N GLY A 179 -4.15 25.36 -21.35
CA GLY A 179 -5.13 26.24 -20.70
C GLY A 179 -5.88 25.53 -19.58
N LEU A 180 -5.34 25.52 -18.35
CA LEU A 180 -5.93 24.78 -17.22
C LEU A 180 -6.10 25.67 -15.99
N ARG A 181 -7.00 25.27 -15.08
CA ARG A 181 -6.99 25.83 -13.72
C ARG A 181 -5.73 25.37 -13.01
N LEU A 182 -5.15 26.24 -12.19
CA LEU A 182 -3.93 25.91 -11.45
C LEU A 182 -4.13 24.71 -10.51
N SER A 183 -5.31 24.59 -9.89
CA SER A 183 -5.67 23.45 -9.04
C SER A 183 -5.55 22.12 -9.77
N ASP A 184 -6.00 22.08 -11.03
CA ASP A 184 -6.07 20.86 -11.84
C ASP A 184 -4.65 20.47 -12.25
N ALA A 185 -3.87 21.44 -12.72
CA ALA A 185 -2.47 21.24 -13.05
C ALA A 185 -1.65 20.69 -11.88
N LEU A 186 -1.82 21.24 -10.67
CA LEU A 186 -1.14 20.76 -9.47
C LEU A 186 -1.61 19.35 -9.07
N ARG A 187 -2.90 19.04 -9.21
CA ARG A 187 -3.46 17.70 -8.95
C ARG A 187 -2.96 16.66 -9.95
N HIS A 188 -2.87 17.01 -11.24
CA HIS A 188 -2.28 16.17 -12.28
C HIS A 188 -0.83 15.80 -11.93
N LEU A 189 0.02 16.79 -11.62
CA LEU A 189 1.40 16.55 -11.19
C LEU A 189 1.49 15.70 -9.93
N TYR A 190 0.67 15.99 -8.92
CA TYR A 190 0.65 15.25 -7.66
C TYR A 190 0.38 13.74 -7.86
N VAL A 191 -0.53 13.40 -8.78
CA VAL A 191 -0.88 12.00 -9.08
C VAL A 191 0.11 11.35 -10.04
N LEU A 192 0.51 12.04 -11.11
CA LEU A 192 1.24 11.44 -12.23
C LEU A 192 2.76 11.35 -12.01
N LEU A 193 3.37 12.26 -11.24
CA LEU A 193 4.82 12.16 -10.94
C LEU A 193 5.17 10.83 -10.23
N PRO A 194 4.44 10.38 -9.18
CA PRO A 194 4.67 9.04 -8.60
C PRO A 194 4.40 7.86 -9.54
N VAL A 195 3.48 8.01 -10.51
CA VAL A 195 3.13 6.96 -11.49
C VAL A 195 4.27 6.75 -12.49
N LEU A 196 4.92 7.84 -12.90
CA LEU A 196 6.07 7.82 -13.81
C LEU A 196 7.36 7.31 -13.15
N ASP A 197 7.55 7.66 -11.87
CA ASP A 197 8.66 7.18 -11.04
C ASP A 197 8.60 5.65 -10.83
N ASP A 198 7.39 5.10 -10.63
CA ASP A 198 7.11 3.66 -10.40
C ASP A 198 8.05 3.06 -9.32
N ALA A 199 8.39 3.89 -8.33
CA ALA A 199 9.30 3.61 -7.23
C ALA A 199 8.89 4.41 -5.97
N LYS A 200 7.69 4.18 -5.41
CA LYS A 200 7.29 4.86 -4.16
C LYS A 200 8.18 4.43 -2.99
N HIS A 201 8.71 5.41 -2.26
CA HIS A 201 9.65 5.21 -1.15
C HIS A 201 9.00 5.14 0.24
N TYR A 202 7.67 5.23 0.33
CA TYR A 202 6.89 5.12 1.57
C TYR A 202 5.82 4.03 1.45
N TRP A 203 5.34 3.53 2.59
CA TRP A 203 4.34 2.47 2.64
C TRP A 203 2.97 3.02 2.23
N VAL A 204 2.35 2.43 1.21
CA VAL A 204 0.99 2.79 0.74
C VAL A 204 -0.04 2.20 1.70
N SER A 205 -0.79 3.06 2.39
CA SER A 205 -1.89 2.70 3.30
C SER A 205 -3.25 2.81 2.58
N PRO A 206 -4.34 2.29 3.15
CA PRO A 206 -5.69 2.48 2.60
C PRO A 206 -6.08 3.96 2.41
N GLU A 207 -5.57 4.87 3.24
CA GLU A 207 -5.80 6.32 3.11
C GLU A 207 -5.26 6.90 1.80
N GLU A 208 -4.30 6.22 1.14
CA GLU A 208 -3.78 6.63 -0.17
C GLU A 208 -4.83 6.48 -1.28
N VAL A 209 -5.81 5.58 -1.11
CA VAL A 209 -6.96 5.48 -2.02
C VAL A 209 -7.80 6.76 -1.94
N ASP A 210 -8.15 7.19 -0.73
CA ASP A 210 -8.94 8.42 -0.54
C ASP A 210 -8.18 9.68 -0.99
N LYS A 211 -6.84 9.68 -0.90
CA LYS A 211 -6.01 10.76 -1.45
C LYS A 211 -5.99 10.73 -2.98
N LEU A 212 -5.87 9.55 -3.59
CA LEU A 212 -5.91 9.40 -5.04
C LEU A 212 -7.25 9.88 -5.58
N LEU A 213 -8.37 9.45 -4.99
CA LEU A 213 -9.71 9.84 -5.44
C LEU A 213 -9.95 11.34 -5.31
N ARG A 214 -9.57 11.97 -4.19
CA ARG A 214 -9.68 13.42 -4.02
C ARG A 214 -8.81 14.21 -5.00
N ALA A 215 -7.60 13.74 -5.29
CA ALA A 215 -6.74 14.38 -6.28
C ALA A 215 -7.16 14.07 -7.72
N GLY A 216 -7.84 12.95 -7.94
CA GLY A 216 -8.36 12.47 -9.22
C GLY A 216 -9.76 13.00 -9.56
N GLU A 217 -10.41 13.71 -8.64
CA GLU A 217 -11.77 14.22 -8.80
C GLU A 217 -11.90 15.10 -10.05
N GLY A 218 -12.88 14.79 -10.90
CA GLY A 218 -13.17 15.49 -12.14
C GLY A 218 -12.28 15.15 -13.34
N TRP A 219 -11.37 14.16 -13.25
CA TRP A 219 -10.55 13.75 -14.40
C TRP A 219 -10.12 12.29 -14.41
N LEU A 220 -9.88 11.66 -13.25
CA LEU A 220 -9.27 10.34 -13.19
C LEU A 220 -10.22 9.23 -13.65
N ALA A 221 -11.53 9.38 -13.41
CA ALA A 221 -12.54 8.40 -13.80
C ALA A 221 -12.64 8.24 -15.33
N ASP A 222 -12.49 9.34 -16.07
CA ASP A 222 -12.54 9.37 -17.53
C ASP A 222 -11.18 9.21 -18.20
N HIS A 223 -10.09 9.14 -17.42
CA HIS A 223 -8.76 9.05 -17.98
C HIS A 223 -8.55 7.68 -18.67
N PRO A 224 -8.08 7.63 -19.94
CA PRO A 224 -7.93 6.36 -20.67
C PRO A 224 -6.95 5.40 -19.98
N GLU A 225 -5.92 5.94 -19.34
CA GLU A 225 -4.93 5.19 -18.56
C GLU A 225 -5.30 5.01 -17.07
N GLN A 226 -6.58 5.17 -16.67
CA GLN A 226 -6.99 5.12 -15.25
C GLN A 226 -6.54 3.85 -14.51
N LYS A 227 -6.54 2.70 -15.21
CA LYS A 227 -6.08 1.41 -14.66
C LYS A 227 -4.58 1.45 -14.35
N LEU A 228 -3.79 2.00 -15.26
CA LEU A 228 -2.34 2.13 -15.11
C LEU A 228 -2.00 3.12 -14.00
N ILE A 229 -2.65 4.28 -13.99
CA ILE A 229 -2.48 5.33 -12.97
C ILE A 229 -2.77 4.75 -11.59
N THR A 230 -3.94 4.15 -11.41
CA THR A 230 -4.38 3.58 -10.13
C THR A 230 -3.44 2.48 -9.66
N SER A 231 -3.05 1.57 -10.56
CA SER A 231 -2.12 0.48 -10.25
C SER A 231 -0.76 1.00 -9.78
N ARG A 232 -0.11 1.88 -10.55
CA ARG A 232 1.23 2.39 -10.20
C ARG A 232 1.20 3.34 -9.00
N TYR A 233 0.19 4.20 -8.91
CA TYR A 233 0.02 5.10 -7.77
C TYR A 233 -0.09 4.31 -6.46
N LEU A 234 -0.79 3.17 -6.45
CA LEU A 234 -0.95 2.35 -5.25
C LEU A 234 0.16 1.28 -5.12
N SER A 235 1.30 1.48 -5.78
CA SER A 235 2.45 0.57 -5.76
C SER A 235 2.07 -0.87 -6.10
N ARG A 236 1.16 -1.02 -7.07
CA ARG A 236 0.64 -2.29 -7.58
C ARG A 236 -0.02 -3.15 -6.49
N ARG A 237 -0.49 -2.53 -5.40
CA ARG A 237 -1.29 -3.19 -4.37
C ARG A 237 -2.70 -3.42 -4.89
N TRP A 238 -2.89 -4.62 -5.43
CA TRP A 238 -4.10 -5.01 -6.15
C TRP A 238 -5.40 -4.73 -5.38
N GLY A 239 -5.44 -5.00 -4.07
CA GLY A 239 -6.62 -4.72 -3.25
C GLY A 239 -6.98 -3.23 -3.13
N LEU A 240 -5.99 -2.34 -3.06
CA LEU A 240 -6.22 -0.90 -3.03
C LEU A 240 -6.57 -0.38 -4.43
N ALA A 241 -5.90 -0.91 -5.46
CA ALA A 241 -6.16 -0.52 -6.84
C ALA A 241 -7.58 -0.91 -7.27
N ARG A 242 -8.06 -2.10 -6.88
CA ARG A 242 -9.43 -2.53 -7.13
C ARG A 242 -10.44 -1.65 -6.40
N GLN A 243 -10.20 -1.33 -5.13
CA GLN A 243 -11.06 -0.43 -4.36
C GLN A 243 -11.16 0.98 -4.98
N ALA A 244 -10.05 1.51 -5.48
CA ALA A 244 -10.05 2.78 -6.19
C ALA A 244 -10.82 2.70 -7.52
N MET A 245 -10.61 1.64 -8.32
CA MET A 245 -11.32 1.42 -9.58
C MET A 245 -12.83 1.27 -9.39
N GLU A 246 -13.28 0.50 -8.40
CA GLU A 246 -14.72 0.35 -8.08
C GLU A 246 -15.36 1.71 -7.77
N ARG A 247 -14.67 2.57 -7.02
CA ARG A 247 -15.16 3.91 -6.68
C ARG A 247 -15.12 4.89 -7.86
N LEU A 248 -14.11 4.81 -8.72
CA LEU A 248 -14.05 5.61 -9.94
C LEU A 248 -15.18 5.25 -10.90
N GLU A 249 -15.52 3.97 -11.02
CA GLU A 249 -16.65 3.53 -11.84
C GLU A 249 -17.98 4.03 -11.28
N LEU A 250 -18.17 4.02 -9.96
CA LEU A 250 -19.36 4.63 -9.33
C LEU A 250 -19.47 6.12 -9.61
N LEU A 251 -18.36 6.86 -9.57
CA LEU A 251 -18.34 8.30 -9.91
C LEU A 251 -18.69 8.53 -11.38
N ARG A 252 -18.12 7.74 -12.29
CA ARG A 252 -18.39 7.82 -13.73
C ARG A 252 -19.88 7.57 -14.04
N LEU A 253 -20.49 6.59 -13.37
CA LEU A 253 -21.92 6.27 -13.52
C LEU A 253 -22.81 7.38 -12.93
N ALA A 254 -22.42 7.96 -11.78
CA ALA A 254 -23.16 9.06 -11.16
C ALA A 254 -23.13 10.35 -11.99
N GLU A 255 -22.04 10.62 -12.72
CA GLU A 255 -21.94 11.79 -13.62
C GLU A 255 -22.70 11.59 -14.94
N SER A 256 -23.01 10.35 -15.34
CA SER A 256 -23.81 10.05 -16.55
C SER A 256 -25.32 10.13 -16.35
N ASP A 257 -25.81 10.04 -15.11
CA ASP A 257 -27.23 10.10 -14.77
C ASP A 257 -27.58 11.46 -14.13
N ASP A 258 -27.64 12.52 -14.96
CA ASP A 258 -28.05 13.87 -14.52
C ASP A 258 -29.56 13.88 -14.18
N THR A 259 -29.91 13.34 -13.02
CA THR A 259 -31.23 13.49 -12.39
C THR A 259 -31.08 13.99 -10.95
N GLN A 260 -31.90 15.00 -10.64
CA GLN A 260 -31.86 15.82 -9.44
C GLN A 260 -31.76 15.00 -8.14
N ILE A 261 -30.83 15.44 -7.30
CA ILE A 261 -30.67 15.03 -5.90
C ILE A 261 -31.88 15.57 -5.12
N GLU A 262 -32.86 14.72 -4.84
CA GLU A 262 -33.76 14.86 -3.69
C GLU A 262 -34.33 13.48 -3.32
N GLU A 263 -34.02 13.06 -2.08
CA GLU A 263 -34.62 11.97 -1.31
C GLU A 263 -34.91 10.63 -2.02
N ILE A 264 -34.00 9.67 -1.86
CA ILE A 264 -34.39 8.26 -1.79
C ILE A 264 -33.83 7.67 -0.49
N ASP A 265 -34.65 7.89 0.54
CA ASP A 265 -34.84 6.95 1.63
C ASP A 265 -35.17 5.58 1.01
N ASN A 266 -34.25 4.61 1.10
CA ASN A 266 -34.45 3.29 0.53
C ASN A 266 -35.31 2.44 1.45
N ALA A 267 -36.63 2.53 1.26
CA ALA A 267 -37.60 1.53 1.67
C ALA A 267 -38.30 0.94 0.44
N VAL A 268 -37.70 -0.06 -0.21
CA VAL A 268 -38.30 -1.10 -1.10
C VAL A 268 -37.15 -1.96 -1.64
N ASP A 269 -37.22 -3.26 -1.87
CA ASP A 269 -38.21 -4.30 -1.65
C ASP A 269 -37.40 -5.61 -1.62
N GLU A 270 -37.65 -6.47 -0.64
CA GLU A 270 -37.07 -7.80 -0.58
C GLU A 270 -37.79 -8.67 -1.62
N THR A 271 -37.23 -8.83 -2.82
CA THR A 271 -37.36 -10.01 -3.70
C THR A 271 -36.91 -9.68 -5.12
N ILE A 272 -35.65 -9.96 -5.45
CA ILE A 272 -35.15 -10.55 -6.70
C ILE A 272 -33.69 -10.99 -6.40
N ASP A 273 -33.50 -12.29 -6.20
CA ASP A 273 -32.24 -13.06 -6.26
C ASP A 273 -31.55 -12.86 -7.64
N THR A 274 -30.24 -12.86 -7.91
CA THR A 274 -29.00 -13.28 -7.24
C THR A 274 -27.84 -12.63 -8.00
N ASP A 275 -26.82 -12.11 -7.30
CA ASP A 275 -25.41 -12.48 -7.51
C ASP A 275 -24.58 -11.87 -6.37
N GLU A 276 -24.33 -12.70 -5.36
CA GLU A 276 -23.57 -12.37 -4.16
C GLU A 276 -22.14 -11.96 -4.52
N LYS A 277 -21.72 -10.76 -4.10
CA LYS A 277 -20.29 -10.41 -4.14
C LYS A 277 -19.52 -11.43 -3.27
N PRO A 278 -18.55 -12.17 -3.81
CA PRO A 278 -17.88 -13.22 -3.05
C PRO A 278 -17.14 -12.63 -1.85
N VAL A 279 -17.40 -13.19 -0.67
CA VAL A 279 -16.74 -12.83 0.59
C VAL A 279 -15.22 -12.86 0.38
N PRO A 280 -14.44 -11.83 0.77
CA PRO A 280 -12.99 -11.83 0.54
C PRO A 280 -12.31 -13.05 1.17
N LEU A 281 -11.33 -13.65 0.48
CA LEU A 281 -10.64 -14.87 0.96
C LEU A 281 -10.04 -14.72 2.37
N ALA A 282 -9.52 -13.55 2.71
CA ALA A 282 -9.00 -13.27 4.06
C ALA A 282 -10.09 -13.28 5.15
N VAL A 283 -11.34 -12.96 4.79
CA VAL A 283 -12.51 -13.08 5.66
C VAL A 283 -12.89 -14.55 5.80
N GLN A 284 -13.04 -15.26 4.68
CA GLN A 284 -13.34 -16.71 4.68
C GLN A 284 -12.33 -17.52 5.50
N ARG A 285 -11.02 -17.22 5.36
CA ARG A 285 -9.95 -17.83 6.15
C ARG A 285 -10.10 -17.55 7.65
N ARG A 286 -10.35 -16.30 8.01
CA ARG A 286 -10.51 -15.93 9.41
C ARG A 286 -11.74 -16.60 10.03
N ASP A 287 -12.83 -16.70 9.28
CA ASP A 287 -14.06 -17.34 9.73
C ASP A 287 -13.83 -18.86 9.90
N ALA A 288 -13.16 -19.52 8.95
CA ALA A 288 -12.76 -20.92 9.06
C ALA A 288 -11.85 -21.20 10.28
N ILE A 289 -10.89 -20.32 10.56
CA ILE A 289 -10.05 -20.40 11.76
C ILE A 289 -10.91 -20.29 13.04
N ILE A 290 -11.82 -19.32 13.10
CA ILE A 290 -12.69 -19.11 14.26
C ILE A 290 -13.59 -20.33 14.49
N ASP A 291 -14.15 -20.89 13.42
CA ASP A 291 -15.02 -22.06 13.52
C ASP A 291 -14.24 -23.31 13.93
N ALA A 292 -13.01 -23.50 13.45
CA ALA A 292 -12.14 -24.57 13.91
C ALA A 292 -11.77 -24.41 15.41
N LEU A 293 -11.45 -23.19 15.86
CA LEU A 293 -11.20 -22.91 17.28
C LEU A 293 -12.43 -23.19 18.16
N ARG A 294 -13.63 -22.87 17.66
CA ARG A 294 -14.89 -23.19 18.34
C ARG A 294 -15.14 -24.69 18.41
N GLY A 295 -14.91 -25.41 17.31
CA GLY A 295 -15.02 -26.87 17.25
C GLY A 295 -14.07 -27.58 18.21
N ALA A 296 -12.88 -27.01 18.40
CA ALA A 296 -11.90 -27.50 19.37
C ALA A 296 -12.24 -27.14 20.83
N GLY A 297 -13.24 -26.28 21.08
CA GLY A 297 -13.59 -25.82 22.43
C GLY A 297 -12.53 -24.92 23.08
N ALA A 298 -11.66 -24.28 22.29
CA ALA A 298 -10.55 -23.48 22.80
C ALA A 298 -11.04 -22.18 23.45
N SER A 299 -10.50 -21.86 24.63
CA SER A 299 -10.79 -20.61 25.37
C SER A 299 -9.56 -19.72 25.51
N ARG A 300 -8.37 -20.31 25.59
CA ARG A 300 -7.06 -19.65 25.66
C ARG A 300 -6.30 -19.88 24.36
N VAL A 301 -6.14 -18.82 23.55
CA VAL A 301 -5.66 -18.93 22.17
C VAL A 301 -4.39 -18.11 21.95
N LEU A 302 -3.42 -18.71 21.26
CA LEU A 302 -2.24 -18.04 20.73
C LEU A 302 -2.45 -17.69 19.26
N ASP A 303 -2.22 -16.43 18.88
CA ASP A 303 -2.09 -15.98 17.50
C ASP A 303 -0.59 -15.74 17.21
N LEU A 304 0.05 -16.76 16.62
CA LEU A 304 1.49 -16.84 16.41
C LEU A 304 1.83 -16.27 15.02
N GLY A 305 2.43 -15.08 14.98
CA GLY A 305 2.52 -14.28 13.76
C GLY A 305 1.31 -13.35 13.58
N CYS A 306 0.82 -12.75 14.66
CA CYS A 306 -0.46 -12.02 14.67
C CYS A 306 -0.51 -10.78 13.76
N GLY A 307 0.64 -10.31 13.26
CA GLY A 307 0.76 -9.15 12.40
C GLY A 307 0.13 -7.91 13.02
N GLN A 308 -0.85 -7.34 12.31
CA GLN A 308 -1.58 -6.14 12.76
C GLN A 308 -2.79 -6.46 13.65
N GLY A 309 -2.92 -7.69 14.16
CA GLY A 309 -3.95 -8.09 15.13
C GLY A 309 -5.35 -8.29 14.55
N GLN A 310 -5.47 -8.69 13.28
CA GLN A 310 -6.78 -8.88 12.64
C GLN A 310 -7.56 -10.06 13.23
N LEU A 311 -6.88 -11.20 13.46
CA LEU A 311 -7.49 -12.36 14.08
C LEU A 311 -7.79 -12.08 15.56
N VAL A 312 -6.85 -11.50 16.31
CA VAL A 312 -7.08 -11.03 17.70
C VAL A 312 -8.33 -10.16 17.81
N GLN A 313 -8.52 -9.20 16.90
CA GLN A 313 -9.69 -8.32 16.88
C GLN A 313 -11.00 -9.08 16.66
N ALA A 314 -10.99 -10.13 15.83
CA ALA A 314 -12.17 -10.95 15.59
C ALA A 314 -12.47 -11.89 16.77
N LEU A 315 -11.44 -12.53 17.35
CA LEU A 315 -11.57 -13.38 18.53
C LEU A 315 -12.13 -12.60 19.74
N LEU A 316 -11.72 -11.35 19.92
CA LEU A 316 -12.23 -10.48 20.99
C LEU A 316 -13.76 -10.33 21.03
N LYS A 317 -14.41 -10.43 19.87
CA LYS A 317 -15.87 -10.29 19.74
C LYS A 317 -16.62 -11.49 20.32
N ASP A 318 -15.98 -12.64 20.43
CA ASP A 318 -16.58 -13.85 20.97
C ASP A 318 -16.12 -14.04 22.43
N VAL A 319 -17.08 -14.07 23.36
CA VAL A 319 -16.82 -14.15 24.80
C VAL A 319 -16.24 -15.49 25.25
N ARG A 320 -16.29 -16.52 24.40
CA ARG A 320 -15.70 -17.84 24.69
C ARG A 320 -14.17 -17.77 24.81
N PHE A 321 -13.53 -16.84 24.11
CA PHE A 321 -12.09 -16.65 24.17
C PHE A 321 -11.71 -15.81 25.38
N THR A 322 -11.41 -16.45 26.50
CA THR A 322 -11.10 -15.79 27.78
C THR A 322 -9.68 -15.22 27.84
N GLU A 323 -8.75 -15.75 27.03
CA GLU A 323 -7.38 -15.21 26.92
C GLU A 323 -6.88 -15.34 25.48
N ILE A 324 -6.44 -14.23 24.89
CA ILE A 324 -5.94 -14.14 23.52
C ILE A 324 -4.56 -13.50 23.56
N VAL A 325 -3.56 -14.22 23.07
CA VAL A 325 -2.18 -13.73 23.02
C VAL A 325 -1.70 -13.63 21.59
N GLY A 326 -1.45 -12.41 21.14
CA GLY A 326 -0.81 -12.13 19.85
C GLY A 326 0.70 -12.07 20.00
N VAL A 327 1.43 -12.85 19.21
CA VAL A 327 2.90 -12.86 19.16
C VAL A 327 3.36 -12.48 17.77
N ASP A 328 4.29 -11.52 17.66
CA ASP A 328 4.91 -11.19 16.38
C ASP A 328 6.38 -10.78 16.57
N VAL A 329 7.23 -11.06 15.58
CA VAL A 329 8.64 -10.66 15.61
C VAL A 329 8.80 -9.14 15.42
N SER A 330 7.83 -8.51 14.77
CA SER A 330 7.79 -7.10 14.42
C SER A 330 7.09 -6.26 15.50
N MET A 331 7.89 -5.54 16.31
CA MET A 331 7.37 -4.52 17.23
C MET A 331 6.48 -3.49 16.55
N ARG A 332 6.76 -3.19 15.27
CA ARG A 332 5.93 -2.29 14.47
C ARG A 332 4.53 -2.87 14.26
N ALA A 333 4.43 -4.15 13.92
CA ALA A 333 3.15 -4.81 13.72
C ALA A 333 2.33 -4.84 15.00
N LEU A 334 2.97 -5.16 16.13
CA LEU A 334 2.36 -5.12 17.47
C LEU A 334 1.90 -3.71 17.88
N THR A 335 2.65 -2.67 17.53
CA THR A 335 2.23 -1.27 17.77
C THR A 335 0.96 -0.92 16.97
N VAL A 336 0.89 -1.37 15.72
CA VAL A 336 -0.32 -1.20 14.89
C VAL A 336 -1.48 -2.03 15.44
N ALA A 337 -1.24 -3.26 15.88
CA ALA A 337 -2.24 -4.12 16.50
C ALA A 337 -2.81 -3.47 17.77
N SER A 338 -1.97 -2.97 18.67
CA SER A 338 -2.40 -2.26 19.88
C SER A 338 -3.33 -1.07 19.56
N ARG A 339 -2.95 -0.23 18.58
CA ARG A 339 -3.77 0.90 18.13
C ARG A 339 -5.10 0.45 17.49
N ARG A 340 -5.06 -0.59 16.65
CA ARG A 340 -6.25 -1.15 15.98
C ARG A 340 -7.25 -1.70 16.99
N LEU A 341 -6.75 -2.42 17.99
CA LEU A 341 -7.54 -2.97 19.09
C LEU A 341 -8.03 -1.89 20.06
N ARG A 342 -7.40 -0.70 20.04
CA ARG A 342 -7.66 0.41 20.97
C ARG A 342 -7.45 -0.01 22.43
N LEU A 343 -6.38 -0.76 22.72
CA LEU A 343 -6.13 -1.33 24.05
C LEU A 343 -6.16 -0.27 25.17
N GLU A 344 -5.68 0.95 24.92
CA GLU A 344 -5.69 2.06 25.89
C GLU A 344 -7.09 2.62 26.19
N GLN A 345 -8.05 2.41 25.30
CA GLN A 345 -9.44 2.90 25.43
C GLN A 345 -10.42 1.75 25.73
N MET A 346 -9.91 0.53 25.83
CA MET A 346 -10.70 -0.68 26.03
C MET A 346 -11.08 -0.80 27.51
N GLY A 347 -12.32 -1.18 27.80
CA GLY A 347 -12.74 -1.43 29.18
C GLY A 347 -11.93 -2.56 29.82
N GLU A 348 -11.66 -2.46 31.13
CA GLU A 348 -10.75 -3.36 31.87
C GLU A 348 -11.01 -4.85 31.58
N ARG A 349 -12.28 -5.29 31.61
CA ARG A 349 -12.66 -6.69 31.35
C ARG A 349 -12.31 -7.20 29.95
N GLN A 350 -12.30 -6.34 28.93
CA GLN A 350 -11.88 -6.74 27.58
C GLN A 350 -10.36 -6.64 27.43
N ALA A 351 -9.73 -5.64 28.06
CA ALA A 351 -8.29 -5.44 28.02
C ALA A 351 -7.54 -6.61 28.69
N GLU A 352 -8.05 -7.13 29.82
CA GLU A 352 -7.47 -8.27 30.53
C GLU A 352 -7.43 -9.56 29.70
N ARG A 353 -8.34 -9.69 28.72
CA ARG A 353 -8.40 -10.86 27.81
C ARG A 353 -7.30 -10.84 26.75
N VAL A 354 -6.57 -9.74 26.54
CA VAL A 354 -5.63 -9.59 25.42
C VAL A 354 -4.24 -9.25 25.87
N LYS A 355 -3.25 -9.99 25.37
CA LYS A 355 -1.84 -9.67 25.54
C LYS A 355 -1.13 -9.68 24.19
N LEU A 356 -0.21 -8.75 24.00
CA LEU A 356 0.62 -8.65 22.80
C LEU A 356 2.08 -8.76 23.21
N PHE A 357 2.83 -9.70 22.61
CA PHE A 357 4.23 -9.92 22.93
C PHE A 357 5.10 -9.92 21.67
N GLN A 358 6.29 -9.34 21.81
CA GLN A 358 7.33 -9.59 20.82
C GLN A 358 7.92 -10.98 21.04
N GLY A 359 7.97 -11.77 19.98
CA GLY A 359 8.52 -13.13 20.01
C GLY A 359 8.85 -13.61 18.61
N SER A 360 9.72 -14.61 18.51
CA SER A 360 10.05 -15.26 17.24
C SER A 360 9.71 -16.73 17.34
N LEU A 361 9.03 -17.24 16.32
CA LEU A 361 8.52 -18.61 16.30
C LEU A 361 9.63 -19.66 16.12
N THR A 362 10.88 -19.24 15.91
CA THR A 362 12.04 -20.16 15.82
C THR A 362 12.76 -20.34 17.16
N TYR A 363 12.22 -19.78 18.25
CA TYR A 363 12.76 -19.92 19.60
C TYR A 363 11.67 -20.42 20.56
N THR A 364 12.07 -21.27 21.50
CA THR A 364 11.16 -21.72 22.56
C THR A 364 10.85 -20.59 23.53
N ASP A 365 9.57 -20.40 23.86
CA ASP A 365 9.13 -19.42 24.84
C ASP A 365 8.17 -20.09 25.84
N LYS A 366 8.61 -20.14 27.11
CA LYS A 366 7.84 -20.77 28.20
C LYS A 366 6.50 -20.08 28.46
N ARG A 367 6.34 -18.82 28.04
CA ARG A 367 5.08 -18.07 28.17
C ARG A 367 3.98 -18.61 27.26
N LEU A 368 4.32 -19.43 26.26
CA LEU A 368 3.39 -20.00 25.29
C LEU A 368 2.88 -21.40 25.69
N VAL A 369 3.32 -21.93 26.84
CA VAL A 369 2.91 -23.25 27.32
C VAL A 369 1.54 -23.17 27.99
N GLY A 370 0.71 -24.21 27.78
CA GLY A 370 -0.56 -24.38 28.49
C GLY A 370 -1.74 -23.62 27.88
N TYR A 371 -1.66 -23.25 26.59
CA TYR A 371 -2.78 -22.72 25.82
C TYR A 371 -3.54 -23.84 25.14
N ASP A 372 -4.86 -23.64 24.95
CA ASP A 372 -5.75 -24.64 24.37
C ASP A 372 -5.48 -24.78 22.88
N ALA A 373 -5.24 -23.64 22.20
CA ALA A 373 -4.97 -23.61 20.77
C ALA A 373 -3.90 -22.59 20.37
N ALA A 374 -3.21 -22.86 19.26
CA ALA A 374 -2.36 -21.90 18.57
C ALA A 374 -2.71 -21.80 17.09
N VAL A 375 -2.61 -20.60 16.53
CA VAL A 375 -2.88 -20.31 15.12
C VAL A 375 -1.63 -19.74 14.46
N LEU A 376 -1.25 -20.31 13.32
CA LEU A 376 -0.25 -19.81 12.39
C LEU A 376 -0.96 -19.48 11.08
N SER A 377 -1.57 -18.29 10.99
CA SER A 377 -2.30 -17.88 9.78
C SER A 377 -1.40 -17.10 8.83
N GLU A 378 -1.03 -17.72 7.71
CA GLU A 378 -0.14 -17.14 6.70
C GLU A 378 1.21 -16.73 7.27
N VAL A 379 1.91 -17.69 7.87
CA VAL A 379 3.16 -17.48 8.60
C VAL A 379 4.30 -18.33 8.08
N ILE A 380 4.02 -19.60 7.77
CA ILE A 380 5.05 -20.57 7.45
C ILE A 380 5.75 -20.21 6.14
N GLU A 381 5.02 -19.66 5.16
CA GLU A 381 5.49 -19.22 3.86
C GLU A 381 6.45 -18.04 3.93
N HIS A 382 6.47 -17.30 5.05
CA HIS A 382 7.40 -16.20 5.28
C HIS A 382 8.69 -16.65 6.00
N LEU A 383 8.77 -17.91 6.41
CA LEU A 383 9.97 -18.48 7.02
C LEU A 383 10.90 -19.05 5.94
N ASP A 384 12.20 -18.93 6.18
CA ASP A 384 13.17 -19.65 5.36
C ASP A 384 13.03 -21.16 5.67
N LEU A 385 12.96 -22.03 4.64
CA LEU A 385 12.79 -23.48 4.80
C LEU A 385 13.73 -24.12 5.86
N PRO A 386 15.03 -23.74 5.97
CA PRO A 386 15.92 -24.28 7.00
C PRO A 386 15.51 -23.94 8.45
N ARG A 387 14.63 -22.96 8.66
CA ARG A 387 14.14 -22.54 9.98
C ARG A 387 12.83 -23.23 10.37
N LEU A 388 12.18 -23.88 9.41
CA LEU A 388 10.91 -24.56 9.62
C LEU A 388 10.98 -25.64 10.72
N PRO A 389 12.03 -26.50 10.81
CA PRO A 389 12.16 -27.46 11.91
C PRO A 389 12.27 -26.81 13.29
N ALA A 390 12.87 -25.62 13.38
CA ALA A 390 12.94 -24.88 14.64
C ALA A 390 11.56 -24.35 15.06
N MET A 391 10.74 -23.92 14.10
CA MET A 391 9.35 -23.53 14.34
C MET A 391 8.49 -24.73 14.74
N GLU A 392 8.64 -25.86 14.05
CA GLU A 392 7.97 -27.12 14.41
C GLU A 392 8.25 -27.47 15.87
N TYR A 393 9.52 -27.48 16.28
CA TYR A 393 9.88 -27.77 17.66
C TYR A 393 9.34 -26.74 18.66
N ALA A 394 9.44 -25.43 18.35
CA ALA A 394 8.97 -24.38 19.25
C ALA A 394 7.45 -24.46 19.49
N VAL A 395 6.67 -24.71 18.44
CA VAL A 395 5.20 -24.74 18.51
C VAL A 395 4.68 -26.11 18.96
N PHE A 396 5.04 -27.19 18.26
CA PHE A 396 4.47 -28.52 18.49
C PHE A 396 5.21 -29.31 19.57
N GLY A 397 6.50 -29.03 19.78
CA GLY A 397 7.31 -29.69 20.82
C GLY A 397 7.24 -28.97 22.17
N SER A 398 7.55 -27.68 22.18
CA SER A 398 7.71 -26.89 23.42
C SER A 398 6.41 -26.24 23.90
N ALA A 399 5.72 -25.45 23.07
CA ALA A 399 4.46 -24.80 23.47
C ALA A 399 3.32 -25.83 23.61
N ARG A 400 3.28 -26.77 22.66
CA ARG A 400 2.46 -28.00 22.64
C ARG A 400 0.99 -27.79 23.04
N PRO A 401 0.26 -26.88 22.38
CA PRO A 401 -1.16 -26.64 22.65
C PRO A 401 -2.01 -27.85 22.25
N GLY A 402 -3.26 -27.90 22.75
CA GLY A 402 -4.20 -28.98 22.43
C GLY A 402 -4.54 -29.04 20.93
N THR A 403 -4.73 -27.88 20.31
CA THR A 403 -5.00 -27.73 18.86
C THR A 403 -4.01 -26.76 18.22
N VAL A 404 -3.51 -27.06 17.02
CA VAL A 404 -2.74 -26.09 16.20
C VAL A 404 -3.41 -25.93 14.86
N LEU A 405 -3.66 -24.68 14.45
CA LEU A 405 -4.18 -24.34 13.12
C LEU A 405 -3.05 -23.74 12.30
N VAL A 406 -2.80 -24.28 11.11
CA VAL A 406 -1.82 -23.74 10.17
C VAL A 406 -2.52 -23.43 8.85
N THR A 407 -2.40 -22.18 8.37
CA THR A 407 -2.82 -21.82 7.01
C THR A 407 -1.65 -21.41 6.15
N THR A 408 -1.71 -21.77 4.88
CA THR A 408 -0.76 -21.33 3.85
C THR A 408 -1.47 -21.21 2.50
N PRO A 409 -0.99 -20.36 1.59
CA PRO A 409 -1.45 -20.36 0.21
C PRO A 409 -1.25 -21.70 -0.50
N ASN A 410 -2.10 -21.98 -1.50
CA ASN A 410 -1.99 -23.12 -2.40
C ASN A 410 -1.40 -22.70 -3.76
N VAL A 411 -0.15 -23.05 -4.06
CA VAL A 411 0.47 -22.66 -5.35
C VAL A 411 -0.29 -23.20 -6.57
N GLU A 412 -0.97 -24.35 -6.45
CA GLU A 412 -1.72 -24.96 -7.56
C GLU A 412 -2.88 -24.07 -8.02
N TYR A 413 -3.48 -23.33 -7.09
CA TYR A 413 -4.58 -22.39 -7.41
C TYR A 413 -4.07 -21.15 -8.17
N ASN A 414 -2.75 -20.94 -8.30
CA ASN A 414 -2.23 -19.72 -8.93
C ASN A 414 -2.70 -19.55 -10.37
N VAL A 415 -2.98 -20.66 -11.06
CA VAL A 415 -3.51 -20.69 -12.44
C VAL A 415 -4.94 -20.17 -12.56
N ARG A 416 -5.71 -20.13 -11.47
CA ARG A 416 -7.09 -19.61 -11.42
C ARG A 416 -7.13 -18.11 -11.16
N TRP A 417 -6.01 -17.50 -10.80
CA TRP A 417 -5.89 -16.05 -10.77
C TRP A 417 -5.54 -15.56 -12.18
N GLU A 418 -6.44 -14.82 -12.83
CA GLU A 418 -6.29 -14.26 -14.19
C GLU A 418 -5.04 -13.39 -14.40
N THR A 419 -4.30 -13.08 -13.33
CA THR A 419 -3.16 -12.14 -13.31
C THR A 419 -1.81 -12.76 -12.90
N LEU A 420 -1.72 -14.09 -12.75
CA LEU A 420 -0.48 -14.79 -12.38
C LEU A 420 0.01 -15.70 -13.53
N PRO A 421 1.22 -15.46 -14.10
CA PRO A 421 1.87 -16.46 -14.94
C PRO A 421 2.14 -17.72 -14.11
N ALA A 422 1.85 -18.90 -14.67
CA ALA A 422 2.09 -20.18 -14.01
C ALA A 422 3.53 -20.25 -13.45
N GLY A 423 3.67 -20.65 -12.18
CA GLY A 423 4.96 -20.83 -11.50
C GLY A 423 5.49 -19.63 -10.68
N HIS A 424 4.72 -18.57 -10.49
CA HIS A 424 5.10 -17.44 -9.61
C HIS A 424 4.32 -17.43 -8.29
N VAL A 425 5.00 -17.00 -7.23
CA VAL A 425 4.51 -16.87 -5.86
C VAL A 425 3.52 -15.69 -5.78
N ARG A 426 2.38 -15.86 -5.08
CA ARG A 426 1.28 -14.87 -4.99
C ARG A 426 1.71 -13.56 -4.33
N HIS A 427 2.68 -13.59 -3.43
CA HIS A 427 3.22 -12.40 -2.76
C HIS A 427 4.75 -12.41 -2.75
N GLY A 428 5.38 -11.28 -3.07
CA GLY A 428 6.83 -11.16 -3.22
C GLY A 428 7.65 -11.23 -1.92
N ASP A 429 7.00 -11.40 -0.78
CA ASP A 429 7.57 -11.62 0.55
C ASP A 429 7.44 -13.07 1.05
N HIS A 430 6.87 -13.96 0.24
CA HIS A 430 6.89 -15.40 0.47
C HIS A 430 8.26 -15.97 0.10
N ARG A 431 8.78 -16.86 0.95
CA ARG A 431 10.00 -17.64 0.72
C ARG A 431 9.72 -18.89 -0.11
N PHE A 432 8.51 -19.42 -0.02
CA PHE A 432 8.00 -20.56 -0.77
C PHE A 432 6.47 -20.51 -0.83
N GLU A 433 5.87 -21.24 -1.76
CA GLU A 433 4.45 -21.60 -1.74
C GLU A 433 4.33 -23.08 -2.08
N TRP A 434 3.64 -23.84 -1.23
CA TRP A 434 3.49 -25.27 -1.40
C TRP A 434 2.25 -25.64 -2.21
N THR A 435 2.38 -26.74 -2.94
CA THR A 435 1.27 -27.56 -3.44
C THR A 435 0.51 -28.22 -2.29
N ARG A 436 -0.66 -28.79 -2.58
CA ARG A 436 -1.41 -29.63 -1.63
C ARG A 436 -0.65 -30.86 -1.20
N GLU A 437 0.13 -31.46 -2.10
CA GLU A 437 0.95 -32.63 -1.78
C GLU A 437 2.07 -32.27 -0.80
N GLU A 438 2.86 -31.24 -1.09
CA GLU A 438 3.95 -30.77 -0.21
C GLU A 438 3.43 -30.36 1.18
N PHE A 439 2.31 -29.63 1.22
CA PHE A 439 1.70 -29.24 2.49
C PHE A 439 1.20 -30.46 3.29
N ARG A 440 0.57 -31.43 2.63
CA ARG A 440 0.10 -32.67 3.28
C ARG A 440 1.26 -33.53 3.79
N GLU A 441 2.33 -33.66 3.02
CA GLU A 441 3.52 -34.41 3.43
C GLU A 441 4.17 -33.77 4.65
N TRP A 442 4.40 -32.44 4.61
CA TRP A 442 4.99 -31.73 5.72
C TRP A 442 4.13 -31.83 6.99
N THR A 443 2.83 -31.52 6.90
CA THR A 443 1.91 -31.54 8.04
C THR A 443 1.76 -32.94 8.63
N SER A 444 1.65 -33.98 7.80
CA SER A 444 1.58 -35.37 8.28
C SER A 444 2.86 -35.78 9.03
N GLY A 445 4.02 -35.38 8.51
CA GLY A 445 5.29 -35.62 9.18
C GLY A 445 5.41 -34.89 10.53
N VAL A 446 4.93 -33.64 10.62
CA VAL A 446 4.87 -32.89 11.89
C VAL A 446 3.96 -33.60 12.89
N ALA A 447 2.79 -34.04 12.43
CA ALA A 447 1.81 -34.73 13.26
C ALA A 447 2.39 -36.02 13.86
N GLU A 448 3.05 -36.83 13.05
CA GLU A 448 3.72 -38.07 13.48
C GLU A 448 4.85 -37.78 14.50
N ARG A 449 5.74 -36.83 14.20
CA ARG A 449 6.90 -36.51 15.08
C ARG A 449 6.50 -35.95 16.44
N HIS A 450 5.38 -35.23 16.52
CA HIS A 450 5.00 -34.48 17.71
C HIS A 450 3.73 -35.01 18.41
N GLY A 451 3.15 -36.12 17.94
CA GLY A 451 2.01 -36.77 18.59
C GLY A 451 0.68 -36.05 18.38
N TYR A 452 0.44 -35.54 17.18
CA TYR A 452 -0.83 -34.96 16.76
C TYR A 452 -1.52 -35.85 15.71
N THR A 453 -2.84 -35.72 15.55
CA THR A 453 -3.53 -36.02 14.29
C THR A 453 -3.65 -34.73 13.47
N VAL A 454 -3.86 -34.86 12.16
CA VAL A 454 -4.09 -33.71 11.28
C VAL A 454 -5.31 -33.94 10.40
N GLU A 455 -6.15 -32.91 10.28
CA GLU A 455 -7.28 -32.82 9.35
C GLU A 455 -7.06 -31.64 8.40
N PHE A 456 -7.48 -31.78 7.14
CA PHE A 456 -7.36 -30.73 6.13
C PHE A 456 -8.73 -30.12 5.85
N VAL A 457 -8.82 -28.79 5.97
CA VAL A 457 -10.06 -28.04 5.76
C VAL A 457 -9.88 -27.10 4.57
N PRO A 458 -10.77 -27.13 3.57
CA PRO A 458 -10.69 -26.19 2.46
C PRO A 458 -11.09 -24.78 2.89
N VAL A 459 -10.36 -23.78 2.40
CA VAL A 459 -10.64 -22.37 2.68
C VAL A 459 -10.68 -21.58 1.37
N GLY A 460 -11.85 -21.08 1.02
CA GLY A 460 -12.13 -20.48 -0.28
C GLY A 460 -12.94 -21.40 -1.21
N PRO A 461 -13.23 -20.95 -2.44
CA PRO A 461 -13.84 -21.81 -3.46
C PRO A 461 -12.96 -23.04 -3.71
N ASP A 462 -13.52 -24.23 -3.45
CA ASP A 462 -12.83 -25.50 -3.66
C ASP A 462 -12.91 -25.89 -5.14
N ASP A 463 -11.84 -25.62 -5.88
CA ASP A 463 -11.76 -25.94 -7.31
C ASP A 463 -11.49 -27.44 -7.51
N PRO A 464 -12.24 -28.12 -8.39
CA PRO A 464 -12.11 -29.56 -8.56
C PRO A 464 -10.73 -30.00 -9.09
N GLU A 465 -10.01 -29.12 -9.80
CA GLU A 465 -8.70 -29.45 -10.37
C GLU A 465 -7.58 -29.04 -9.42
N VAL A 466 -7.63 -27.80 -8.91
CA VAL A 466 -6.50 -27.20 -8.17
C VAL A 466 -6.76 -27.02 -6.67
N GLY A 467 -7.94 -27.40 -6.17
CA GLY A 467 -8.33 -27.32 -4.76
C GLY A 467 -8.66 -25.91 -4.28
N PRO A 468 -8.64 -25.64 -2.97
CA PRO A 468 -8.95 -24.31 -2.44
C PRO A 468 -7.77 -23.36 -2.58
N PRO A 469 -7.99 -22.04 -2.65
CA PRO A 469 -6.91 -21.06 -2.71
C PRO A 469 -6.09 -21.01 -1.42
N THR A 470 -6.67 -21.27 -0.25
CA THR A 470 -5.93 -21.39 1.01
C THR A 470 -6.03 -22.82 1.51
N GLN A 471 -4.89 -23.35 1.95
CA GLN A 471 -4.80 -24.64 2.61
C GLN A 471 -4.86 -24.43 4.12
N MET A 472 -5.70 -25.18 4.83
CA MET A 472 -5.72 -25.18 6.30
C MET A 472 -5.53 -26.61 6.82
N ALA A 473 -4.61 -26.75 7.78
CA ALA A 473 -4.41 -27.97 8.55
C ALA A 473 -4.79 -27.73 10.01
N VAL A 474 -5.60 -28.63 10.55
CA VAL A 474 -6.06 -28.65 11.95
C VAL A 474 -5.38 -29.81 12.65
N PHE A 475 -4.42 -29.51 13.50
CA PHE A 475 -3.72 -30.49 14.31
C PHE A 475 -4.41 -30.66 15.65
N ASN A 476 -4.69 -31.90 16.06
CA ASN A 476 -5.25 -32.20 17.38
C ASN A 476 -4.31 -33.13 18.13
N LYS A 477 -3.96 -32.78 19.36
CA LYS A 477 -3.04 -33.56 20.18
C LYS A 477 -3.64 -34.93 20.49
N ASN A 478 -2.85 -35.99 20.36
CA ASN A 478 -3.31 -37.34 20.66
C ASN A 478 -3.56 -37.51 22.18
N ALA A 479 -4.77 -37.94 22.55
CA ALA A 479 -5.15 -38.17 23.95
C ALA A 479 -4.33 -39.27 24.68
N LYS A 480 -3.54 -40.08 23.96
CA LYS A 480 -2.80 -41.22 24.54
C LYS A 480 -1.53 -40.86 25.29
N GLU A 481 -1.01 -39.63 25.20
CA GLU A 481 0.21 -39.22 25.90
C GLU A 481 -0.02 -38.58 27.28
N GLU A 482 -1.27 -38.26 27.66
CA GLU A 482 -1.57 -37.72 29.01
C GLU A 482 -1.32 -38.72 30.15
N ARG A 483 -1.16 -40.02 29.85
CA ARG A 483 -0.97 -41.07 30.86
C ARG A 483 0.48 -41.51 31.09
N ALA A 484 1.45 -40.92 30.40
CA ALA A 484 2.85 -41.36 30.49
C ALA A 484 3.85 -40.24 30.88
N ALA A 485 3.37 -39.07 31.32
CA ALA A 485 4.21 -37.97 31.81
C ALA A 485 4.02 -37.74 33.31
#